data_AF-X8CTE6-F1
#
_entry.id   AF-X8CTE6-F1
#
_cell.length_a   1.000
_cell.length_b   1.000
_cell.length_c   1.000
_cell.angle_alpha   90.00
_cell.angle_beta   90.00
_cell.angle_gamma   90.00
#
_symmetry.space_group_name_H-M   'P 1'
#
loop_
_entity.id
_entity.type
_entity.pdbx_description
1 polymer ?
#
loop_
_entity_poly.entity_id
_entity_poly.type
_entity_poly.pdbx_seq_one_letter_code
_entity_poly.pdbx_strand_id
1 'polypeptide(L)'
;MIAASVLVAGCSHTTGNHSEPTPSSTQTSVGPSGSKTPGASAAPAAGAAVSDVIAWIEAAHPADPGRYHTAARDGVATPLGSDIALAAVGGKVSCMTDAAHTDGALNCLVNLATPAPAPATAYGEWQGGWVTFDGMHLQVGAARADPGPFVNGNGPELANGDSLSFGDYRCRADQAGLYCVNYAHQSAARFAPAGIQPFGCLKSVPPPDGVGAAFSC
;
A
#
# COMPACT_ATOMS: atom_id res chain seq x y z
N MET A 1 25.86 -44.73 31.81
CA MET A 1 24.84 -45.78 31.78
C MET A 1 23.63 -45.17 31.09
N ILE A 2 23.18 -45.50 29.87
CA ILE A 2 23.34 -46.66 28.98
C ILE A 2 23.52 -46.14 27.54
N ALA A 3 24.39 -46.78 26.78
CA ALA A 3 24.56 -46.60 25.34
C ALA A 3 23.59 -47.52 24.56
N ALA A 4 23.19 -47.15 23.35
CA ALA A 4 23.19 -48.04 22.18
C ALA A 4 22.61 -47.35 20.92
N SER A 5 23.42 -47.33 19.87
CA SER A 5 23.03 -47.11 18.47
C SER A 5 22.62 -48.45 17.86
N VAL A 6 21.62 -48.50 16.95
CA VAL A 6 21.54 -49.53 15.89
C VAL A 6 20.84 -48.96 14.64
N LEU A 7 21.54 -49.07 13.50
CA LEU A 7 21.02 -48.97 12.13
C LEU A 7 20.42 -50.32 11.71
N VAL A 8 19.31 -50.32 10.96
CA VAL A 8 18.88 -51.48 10.17
C VAL A 8 18.52 -51.04 8.75
N ALA A 9 19.28 -51.56 7.80
CA ALA A 9 18.96 -51.61 6.38
C ALA A 9 18.05 -52.82 6.08
N GLY A 10 17.17 -52.70 5.10
CA GLY A 10 16.36 -53.80 4.58
C GLY A 10 16.00 -53.58 3.11
N CYS A 11 16.74 -54.22 2.21
CA CYS A 11 16.40 -54.39 0.79
C CYS A 11 15.63 -55.71 0.58
N SER A 12 14.72 -55.75 -0.40
CA SER A 12 14.61 -56.80 -1.46
C SER A 12 13.18 -56.90 -2.02
N HIS A 13 12.94 -56.46 -3.27
CA HIS A 13 12.82 -57.23 -4.52
C HIS A 13 11.46 -57.92 -4.75
N THR A 14 10.78 -57.51 -5.82
CA THR A 14 9.86 -58.35 -6.60
C THR A 14 10.18 -58.19 -8.08
N THR A 15 10.26 -59.33 -8.75
CA THR A 15 10.62 -59.59 -10.13
C THR A 15 9.43 -59.44 -11.08
N GLY A 16 9.70 -58.89 -12.26
CA GLY A 16 9.14 -59.33 -13.55
C GLY A 16 7.69 -58.98 -13.86
N ASN A 17 7.47 -58.11 -14.85
CA ASN A 17 6.98 -58.61 -16.13
C ASN A 17 7.27 -57.65 -17.29
N HIS A 18 7.67 -58.26 -18.39
CA HIS A 18 8.06 -57.66 -19.66
C HIS A 18 6.82 -57.46 -20.52
N SER A 19 6.63 -56.25 -21.05
CA SER A 19 5.79 -55.99 -22.23
C SER A 19 6.23 -54.67 -22.85
N GLU A 20 6.91 -54.76 -23.98
CA GLU A 20 7.01 -53.68 -24.97
C GLU A 20 5.92 -53.91 -26.03
N PRO A 21 5.24 -52.86 -26.50
CA PRO A 21 5.59 -52.33 -27.82
C PRO A 21 5.58 -50.79 -27.93
N THR A 22 6.53 -50.27 -28.72
CA THR A 22 6.72 -48.93 -29.35
C THR A 22 5.46 -48.24 -29.95
N PRO A 23 5.52 -46.97 -30.43
CA PRO A 23 6.29 -45.77 -30.03
C PRO A 23 5.41 -44.47 -29.99
N SER A 24 6.06 -43.32 -29.74
CA SER A 24 5.60 -41.93 -29.96
C SER A 24 4.69 -41.27 -28.92
N SER A 25 5.27 -40.40 -28.09
CA SER A 25 5.03 -38.95 -28.13
C SER A 25 5.74 -38.20 -26.97
N THR A 26 6.43 -37.12 -27.33
CA THR A 26 6.78 -35.93 -26.50
C THR A 26 7.45 -36.13 -25.14
N GLN A 27 8.78 -36.05 -25.13
CA GLN A 27 9.51 -35.50 -23.97
C GLN A 27 9.72 -34.01 -24.20
N THR A 28 8.93 -33.18 -23.52
CA THR A 28 9.31 -31.80 -23.24
C THR A 28 9.66 -31.74 -21.76
N SER A 29 10.94 -31.54 -21.48
CA SER A 29 11.50 -31.34 -20.16
C SER A 29 10.82 -30.15 -19.47
N VAL A 30 10.15 -30.42 -18.34
CA VAL A 30 9.66 -29.42 -17.41
C VAL A 30 10.85 -28.81 -16.68
N GLY A 31 11.20 -27.58 -17.02
CA GLY A 31 12.06 -26.73 -16.18
C GLY A 31 11.17 -25.78 -15.37
N PRO A 32 11.27 -25.70 -14.03
CA PRO A 32 10.63 -24.65 -13.29
C PRO A 32 11.57 -23.45 -13.26
N SER A 33 11.58 -22.65 -14.32
CA SER A 33 11.97 -21.24 -14.21
C SER A 33 10.70 -20.43 -14.18
N GLY A 34 10.23 -20.16 -12.96
CA GLY A 34 9.18 -19.19 -12.70
C GLY A 34 9.56 -17.86 -13.32
N SER A 35 9.02 -17.61 -14.50
CA SER A 35 9.08 -16.30 -15.14
C SER A 35 8.16 -15.41 -14.32
N LYS A 36 8.72 -14.64 -13.40
CA LYS A 36 8.03 -13.48 -12.83
C LYS A 36 7.59 -12.65 -14.02
N THR A 37 6.28 -12.60 -14.29
CA THR A 37 5.71 -11.59 -15.17
C THR A 37 6.25 -10.24 -14.69
N PRO A 38 6.92 -9.45 -15.54
CA PRO A 38 7.29 -8.09 -15.17
C PRO A 38 6.03 -7.42 -14.66
N GLY A 39 6.04 -6.96 -13.40
CA GLY A 39 4.90 -6.27 -12.83
C GLY A 39 4.43 -5.19 -13.79
N ALA A 40 3.13 -5.09 -13.99
CA ALA A 40 2.54 -4.15 -14.95
C ALA A 40 3.23 -2.78 -14.79
N SER A 41 3.90 -2.29 -15.83
CA SER A 41 4.70 -1.07 -15.69
C SER A 41 3.82 0.17 -15.58
N ALA A 42 2.60 0.12 -16.12
CA ALA A 42 1.65 1.21 -16.06
C ALA A 42 0.89 1.22 -14.72
N ALA A 43 0.75 2.41 -14.14
CA ALA A 43 -0.04 2.59 -12.94
C ALA A 43 -1.54 2.28 -13.19
N PRO A 44 -2.25 1.67 -12.22
CA PRO A 44 -3.67 1.38 -12.36
C PRO A 44 -4.50 2.65 -12.60
N ALA A 45 -5.38 2.57 -13.60
CA ALA A 45 -6.34 3.63 -13.93
C ALA A 45 -7.62 3.52 -13.06
N ALA A 46 -8.42 4.58 -13.04
CA ALA A 46 -9.72 4.57 -12.39
C ALA A 46 -10.60 3.40 -12.88
N GLY A 47 -11.23 2.69 -11.95
CA GLY A 47 -12.06 1.52 -12.24
C GLY A 47 -11.29 0.19 -12.35
N ALA A 48 -9.96 0.18 -12.24
CA ALA A 48 -9.18 -1.05 -12.13
C ALA A 48 -9.63 -1.90 -10.93
N ALA A 49 -9.54 -3.23 -11.05
CA ALA A 49 -9.82 -4.12 -9.93
C ALA A 49 -8.79 -3.92 -8.82
N VAL A 50 -9.22 -3.99 -7.56
CA VAL A 50 -8.30 -3.81 -6.43
C VAL A 50 -7.20 -4.87 -6.39
N SER A 51 -7.47 -6.08 -6.90
CA SER A 51 -6.45 -7.13 -7.08
C SER A 51 -5.32 -6.68 -8.02
N ASP A 52 -5.65 -5.93 -9.07
CA ASP A 52 -4.64 -5.42 -10.02
C ASP A 52 -3.84 -4.29 -9.39
N VAL A 53 -4.48 -3.45 -8.57
CA VAL A 53 -3.80 -2.41 -7.77
C VAL A 53 -2.84 -3.04 -6.77
N ILE A 54 -3.27 -4.07 -6.04
CA ILE A 54 -2.44 -4.81 -5.09
C ILE A 54 -1.25 -5.43 -5.80
N ALA A 55 -1.48 -6.22 -6.85
CA ALA A 55 -0.40 -6.87 -7.59
C ALA A 55 0.61 -5.87 -8.15
N TRP A 56 0.14 -4.70 -8.59
CA TRP A 56 1.00 -3.60 -9.04
C TRP A 56 1.81 -2.99 -7.89
N ILE A 57 1.20 -2.72 -6.74
CA ILE A 57 1.92 -2.20 -5.56
C ILE A 57 2.98 -3.21 -5.08
N GLU A 58 2.66 -4.50 -5.03
CA GLU A 58 3.55 -5.56 -4.57
C GLU A 58 4.73 -5.83 -5.51
N ALA A 59 4.61 -5.46 -6.78
CA ALA A 59 5.70 -5.61 -7.75
C ALA A 59 6.78 -4.53 -7.65
N ALA A 60 6.58 -3.47 -6.85
CA ALA A 60 7.58 -2.43 -6.64
C ALA A 60 8.78 -2.89 -5.79
N HIS A 61 9.87 -2.14 -5.86
CA HIS A 61 11.04 -2.38 -5.03
C HIS A 61 10.71 -2.05 -3.56
N PRO A 62 10.84 -2.98 -2.60
CA PRO A 62 10.50 -2.69 -1.22
C PRO A 62 11.56 -1.78 -0.57
N ALA A 63 11.12 -0.65 -0.04
CA ALA A 63 11.91 0.24 0.80
C ALA A 63 11.96 -0.28 2.25
N ASP A 64 13.01 0.10 2.98
CA ASP A 64 13.16 -0.19 4.40
C ASP A 64 12.22 0.70 5.25
N PRO A 65 11.24 0.12 5.97
CA PRO A 65 10.33 0.88 6.83
C PRO A 65 11.03 1.66 7.95
N GLY A 66 12.18 1.18 8.42
CA GLY A 66 12.95 1.83 9.49
C GLY A 66 13.34 3.27 9.18
N ARG A 67 13.40 3.63 7.89
CA ARG A 67 13.76 4.97 7.41
C ARG A 67 12.61 5.98 7.53
N TYR A 68 11.38 5.53 7.75
CA TYR A 68 10.17 6.37 7.66
C TYR A 68 9.55 6.69 9.03
N HIS A 69 10.25 6.46 10.14
CA HIS A 69 9.80 6.79 11.51
C HIS A 69 10.24 8.18 11.99
N THR A 70 10.41 9.12 11.07
CA THR A 70 10.84 10.49 11.37
C THR A 70 10.14 11.44 10.42
N ALA A 71 9.67 12.58 10.94
CA ALA A 71 9.25 13.71 10.13
C ALA A 71 10.20 14.89 10.37
N ALA A 72 10.39 15.73 9.36
CA ALA A 72 11.23 16.90 9.48
C ALA A 72 10.52 18.17 9.04
N ARG A 73 10.77 19.25 9.80
CA ARG A 73 10.30 20.61 9.52
C ARG A 73 11.42 21.59 9.81
N ASP A 74 11.69 22.50 8.87
CA ASP A 74 12.70 23.56 9.03
C ASP A 74 14.08 23.03 9.48
N GLY A 75 14.46 21.84 8.99
CA GLY A 75 15.71 21.17 9.31
C GLY A 75 15.72 20.40 10.64
N VAL A 76 14.65 20.47 11.43
CA VAL A 76 14.50 19.73 12.69
C VAL A 76 13.81 18.39 12.41
N ALA A 77 14.47 17.29 12.75
CA ALA A 77 13.91 15.95 12.66
C ALA A 77 13.28 15.53 13.99
N THR A 78 12.02 15.10 13.93
CA THR A 78 11.23 14.60 15.06
C THR A 78 11.00 13.10 14.90
N PRO A 79 11.48 12.26 15.84
CA PRO A 79 11.14 10.84 15.87
C PRO A 79 9.64 10.64 16.10
N LEU A 80 9.02 9.72 15.35
CA LEU A 80 7.58 9.45 15.41
C LEU A 80 7.21 8.19 16.21
N GLY A 81 8.20 7.51 16.79
CA GLY A 81 7.96 6.22 17.45
C GLY A 81 7.57 5.15 16.42
N SER A 82 6.39 4.54 16.60
CA SER A 82 5.87 3.51 15.69
C SER A 82 5.18 4.09 14.44
N ASP A 83 4.85 5.38 14.44
CA ASP A 83 4.18 6.00 13.31
C ASP A 83 5.13 6.14 12.10
N ILE A 84 4.53 6.11 10.91
CA ILE A 84 5.21 6.24 9.63
C ILE A 84 4.89 7.61 9.05
N ALA A 85 5.90 8.27 8.48
CA ALA A 85 5.75 9.44 7.63
C ALA A 85 6.49 9.22 6.32
N LEU A 86 5.83 9.54 5.20
CA LEU A 86 6.43 9.48 3.87
C LEU A 86 5.95 10.65 3.01
N ALA A 87 6.83 11.15 2.15
CA ALA A 87 6.49 12.04 1.06
C ALA A 87 6.54 11.29 -0.27
N ALA A 88 5.81 11.79 -1.26
CA ALA A 88 5.86 11.28 -2.62
C ALA A 88 5.56 12.40 -3.63
N VAL A 89 5.90 12.14 -4.89
CA VAL A 89 5.65 13.03 -6.02
C VAL A 89 6.34 14.38 -5.80
N GLY A 90 7.58 14.35 -5.32
CA GLY A 90 8.36 15.55 -5.01
C GLY A 90 7.72 16.38 -3.90
N GLY A 91 7.26 15.72 -2.84
CA GLY A 91 6.61 16.36 -1.69
C GLY A 91 5.21 16.92 -1.95
N LYS A 92 4.57 16.65 -3.10
CA LYS A 92 3.17 17.07 -3.35
C LYS A 92 2.16 16.19 -2.63
N VAL A 93 2.58 15.01 -2.18
CA VAL A 93 1.82 14.14 -1.30
C VAL A 93 2.69 13.91 -0.07
N SER A 94 2.15 14.18 1.11
CA SER A 94 2.79 13.87 2.40
C SER A 94 1.79 13.07 3.21
N CYS A 95 2.15 11.88 3.65
CA CYS A 95 1.28 11.01 4.43
C CYS A 95 1.95 10.63 5.75
N MET A 96 1.16 10.57 6.81
CA MET A 96 1.59 10.17 8.14
C MET A 96 0.50 9.31 8.82
N THR A 97 0.89 8.24 9.48
CA THR A 97 -0.01 7.54 10.42
C THR A 97 -0.06 8.32 11.73
N ASP A 98 -1.20 8.25 12.41
CA ASP A 98 -1.34 8.85 13.74
C ASP A 98 -2.04 7.87 14.66
N ALA A 99 -1.25 6.95 15.22
CA ALA A 99 -1.73 5.92 16.14
C ALA A 99 -2.38 6.51 17.40
N ALA A 100 -1.90 7.67 17.86
CA ALA A 100 -2.38 8.30 19.08
C ALA A 100 -3.78 8.92 18.95
N HIS A 101 -4.16 9.39 17.75
CA HIS A 101 -5.41 10.14 17.57
C HIS A 101 -6.38 9.51 16.57
N THR A 102 -5.91 8.63 15.67
CA THR A 102 -6.71 8.09 14.57
C THR A 102 -6.65 6.57 14.44
N ASP A 103 -6.24 5.88 15.51
CA ASP A 103 -6.07 4.41 15.53
C ASP A 103 -5.20 3.89 14.37
N GLY A 104 -4.21 4.70 13.97
CA GLY A 104 -3.26 4.36 12.91
C GLY A 104 -3.78 4.60 11.48
N ALA A 105 -4.87 5.35 11.30
CA ALA A 105 -5.32 5.77 9.97
C ALA A 105 -4.21 6.54 9.24
N LEU A 106 -4.16 6.37 7.92
CA LEU A 106 -3.24 7.10 7.06
C LEU A 106 -3.83 8.48 6.75
N ASN A 107 -3.25 9.52 7.34
CA ASN A 107 -3.59 10.90 7.02
C ASN A 107 -2.63 11.41 5.95
N CYS A 108 -3.14 12.04 4.90
CA CYS A 108 -2.36 12.61 3.82
C CYS A 108 -2.73 14.07 3.57
N LEU A 109 -1.72 14.91 3.38
CA LEU A 109 -1.83 16.22 2.78
C LEU A 109 -1.44 16.14 1.31
N VAL A 110 -2.39 16.43 0.43
CA VAL A 110 -2.20 16.42 -1.02
C VAL A 110 -2.32 17.83 -1.57
N ASN A 111 -1.29 18.28 -2.27
CA ASN A 111 -1.34 19.52 -3.04
C ASN A 111 -2.15 19.30 -4.33
N LEU A 112 -3.48 19.35 -4.18
CA LEU A 112 -4.43 19.21 -5.28
C LEU A 112 -4.35 20.43 -6.21
N ALA A 113 -4.32 20.19 -7.51
CA ALA A 113 -4.33 21.25 -8.52
C ALA A 113 -5.69 21.97 -8.58
N THR A 114 -6.77 21.29 -8.21
CA THR A 114 -8.13 21.83 -8.21
C THR A 114 -8.88 21.30 -6.98
N PRO A 115 -8.56 21.80 -5.77
CA PRO A 115 -9.24 21.38 -4.56
C PRO A 115 -10.71 21.79 -4.60
N ALA A 116 -11.60 20.96 -4.05
CA ALA A 116 -13.00 21.32 -3.90
C ALA A 116 -13.15 22.56 -2.99
N PRO A 117 -14.14 23.42 -3.23
CA PRO A 117 -14.45 24.51 -2.32
C PRO A 117 -14.93 23.97 -0.96
N ALA A 118 -14.82 24.78 0.08
CA ALA A 118 -15.31 24.43 1.41
C ALA A 118 -16.83 24.15 1.37
N PRO A 119 -17.31 23.04 1.97
CA PRO A 119 -18.74 22.82 2.13
C PRO A 119 -19.33 23.88 3.07
N ALA A 120 -20.63 24.18 2.93
CA ALA A 120 -21.30 25.15 3.80
C ALA A 120 -21.30 24.74 5.29
N THR A 121 -21.08 23.45 5.57
CA THR A 121 -20.97 22.87 6.90
C THR A 121 -19.55 22.93 7.48
N ALA A 122 -18.57 23.46 6.73
CA ALA A 122 -17.21 23.63 7.22
C ALA A 122 -17.14 24.72 8.29
N TYR A 123 -16.52 24.37 9.41
CA TYR A 123 -16.19 25.30 10.49
C TYR A 123 -14.68 25.28 10.77
N GLY A 124 -14.02 26.43 10.66
CA GLY A 124 -12.56 26.55 10.76
C GLY A 124 -11.88 26.67 9.39
N GLU A 125 -10.57 26.44 9.35
CA GLU A 125 -9.79 26.56 8.13
C GLU A 125 -10.04 25.36 7.21
N TRP A 126 -10.42 25.62 5.96
CA TRP A 126 -10.68 24.57 4.98
C TRP A 126 -9.38 24.03 4.38
N GLN A 127 -9.16 22.73 4.53
CA GLN A 127 -8.06 22.03 3.86
C GLN A 127 -8.61 21.03 2.85
N GLY A 128 -8.85 21.48 1.62
CA GLY A 128 -9.38 20.64 0.54
C GLY A 128 -8.48 19.46 0.15
N GLY A 129 -7.18 19.53 0.47
CA GLY A 129 -6.21 18.48 0.24
C GLY A 129 -5.98 17.53 1.42
N TRP A 130 -6.68 17.72 2.54
CA TRP A 130 -6.59 16.79 3.67
C TRP A 130 -7.33 15.50 3.34
N VAL A 131 -6.67 14.36 3.49
CA VAL A 131 -7.26 13.05 3.22
C VAL A 131 -7.02 12.14 4.41
N THR A 132 -8.04 11.44 4.87
CA THR A 132 -7.91 10.40 5.89
C THR A 132 -8.39 9.08 5.29
N PHE A 133 -7.55 8.05 5.38
CA PHE A 133 -7.81 6.72 4.87
C PHE A 133 -7.50 5.68 5.96
N ASP A 134 -8.53 5.00 6.45
CA ASP A 134 -8.41 3.96 7.48
C ASP A 134 -8.54 2.53 6.90
N GLY A 135 -8.76 2.41 5.58
CA GLY A 135 -9.06 1.16 4.89
C GLY A 135 -10.55 0.94 4.65
N MET A 136 -11.43 1.22 5.61
CA MET A 136 -12.88 1.13 5.42
C MET A 136 -13.48 2.42 4.86
N HIS A 137 -12.92 3.55 5.25
CA HIS A 137 -13.35 4.89 4.93
C HIS A 137 -12.23 5.67 4.28
N LEU A 138 -12.61 6.50 3.30
CA LEU A 138 -11.75 7.50 2.68
C LEU A 138 -12.49 8.83 2.71
N GLN A 139 -11.90 9.84 3.34
CA GLN A 139 -12.45 11.19 3.40
C GLN A 139 -11.49 12.17 2.74
N VAL A 140 -12.02 13.09 1.94
CA VAL A 140 -11.25 14.09 1.18
C VAL A 140 -11.79 15.49 1.49
N GLY A 141 -10.87 16.37 1.89
CA GLY A 141 -11.17 17.70 2.36
C GLY A 141 -11.70 17.68 3.80
N ALA A 142 -11.11 18.50 4.67
CA ALA A 142 -11.55 18.64 6.05
C ALA A 142 -11.45 20.10 6.50
N ALA A 143 -12.45 20.56 7.27
CA ALA A 143 -12.33 21.79 8.05
C ALA A 143 -11.52 21.51 9.32
N ARG A 144 -10.47 22.30 9.57
CA ARG A 144 -9.49 22.04 10.63
C ARG A 144 -9.14 23.30 11.40
N ALA A 145 -8.89 23.12 12.70
CA ALA A 145 -8.33 24.14 13.58
C ALA A 145 -6.94 23.74 14.12
N ASP A 146 -6.53 22.51 13.87
CA ASP A 146 -5.25 21.94 14.26
C ASP A 146 -4.48 21.43 13.02
N PRO A 147 -3.15 21.50 13.01
CA PRO A 147 -2.33 20.97 11.90
C PRO A 147 -2.26 19.44 11.87
N GLY A 148 -2.80 18.75 12.88
CA GLY A 148 -2.68 17.30 13.07
C GLY A 148 -1.23 16.82 13.13
N PRO A 149 -0.95 15.57 12.69
CA PRO A 149 0.39 14.97 12.75
C PRO A 149 1.45 15.75 11.95
N PHE A 150 1.04 16.57 10.97
CA PHE A 150 1.94 17.36 10.13
C PHE A 150 2.56 18.57 10.83
N VAL A 151 2.26 18.82 12.11
CA VAL A 151 3.03 19.76 12.93
C VAL A 151 4.53 19.43 12.93
N ASN A 152 4.85 18.13 12.88
CA ASN A 152 6.22 17.58 12.82
C ASN A 152 6.88 17.70 11.43
N GLY A 153 6.13 18.17 10.42
CA GLY A 153 6.59 18.31 9.04
C GLY A 153 6.31 17.07 8.20
N ASN A 154 7.22 16.79 7.26
CA ASN A 154 7.06 15.74 6.26
C ASN A 154 8.02 14.58 6.51
N GLY A 155 7.61 13.38 6.13
CA GLY A 155 8.51 12.22 6.11
C GLY A 155 9.47 12.24 4.91
N PRO A 156 10.41 11.28 4.86
CA PRO A 156 11.30 11.12 3.71
C PRO A 156 10.54 10.81 2.43
N GLU A 157 11.09 11.24 1.28
CA GLU A 157 10.54 10.89 -0.03
C GLU A 157 10.68 9.39 -0.30
N LEU A 158 9.56 8.74 -0.61
CA LEU A 158 9.53 7.39 -1.20
C LEU A 158 9.79 7.51 -2.70
N ALA A 159 10.84 6.86 -3.20
CA ALA A 159 11.23 6.98 -4.60
C ALA A 159 10.19 6.36 -5.53
N ASN A 160 10.03 6.94 -6.73
CA ASN A 160 9.16 6.36 -7.76
C ASN A 160 9.60 4.93 -8.09
N GLY A 161 8.65 4.00 -8.06
CA GLY A 161 8.91 2.56 -8.25
C GLY A 161 9.19 1.80 -6.96
N ASP A 162 9.31 2.48 -5.82
CA ASP A 162 9.45 1.86 -4.52
C ASP A 162 8.09 1.67 -3.83
N SER A 163 8.01 0.65 -2.97
CA SER A 163 6.89 0.42 -2.06
C SER A 163 7.32 0.44 -0.60
N LEU A 164 6.43 0.90 0.26
CA LEU A 164 6.61 0.95 1.71
C LEU A 164 5.48 0.18 2.38
N SER A 165 5.83 -0.80 3.24
CA SER A 165 4.85 -1.61 3.99
C SER A 165 4.83 -1.20 5.45
N PHE A 166 3.65 -1.03 6.04
CA PHE A 166 3.48 -0.67 7.45
C PHE A 166 2.05 -0.99 7.92
N GLY A 167 1.92 -1.68 9.06
CA GLY A 167 0.62 -2.19 9.51
C GLY A 167 -0.08 -3.00 8.41
N ASP A 168 -1.36 -2.71 8.18
CA ASP A 168 -2.14 -3.28 7.08
C ASP A 168 -1.95 -2.54 5.74
N TYR A 169 -1.11 -1.51 5.70
CA TYR A 169 -0.88 -0.72 4.51
C TYR A 169 0.33 -1.19 3.71
N ARG A 170 0.23 -1.04 2.39
CA ARG A 170 1.40 -0.89 1.52
C ARG A 170 1.16 0.23 0.54
N CYS A 171 2.10 1.18 0.48
CA CYS A 171 2.07 2.25 -0.50
C CYS A 171 3.12 2.02 -1.58
N ARG A 172 2.84 2.36 -2.84
CA ARG A 172 3.81 2.48 -3.93
C ARG A 172 3.83 3.91 -4.46
N ALA A 173 5.00 4.50 -4.58
CA ALA A 173 5.17 5.80 -5.24
C ALA A 173 5.37 5.62 -6.75
N ASP A 174 4.76 6.50 -7.52
CA ASP A 174 4.86 6.56 -8.98
C ASP A 174 4.69 8.00 -9.47
N GLN A 175 5.09 8.27 -10.72
CA GLN A 175 4.88 9.57 -11.35
C GLN A 175 3.39 9.97 -11.40
N ALA A 176 2.48 9.00 -11.47
CA ALA A 176 1.03 9.22 -11.46
C ALA A 176 0.44 9.49 -10.07
N GLY A 177 1.20 9.30 -8.99
CA GLY A 177 0.74 9.49 -7.61
C GLY A 177 1.31 8.46 -6.63
N LEU A 178 0.94 8.64 -5.35
CA LEU A 178 1.10 7.60 -4.34
C LEU A 178 -0.13 6.70 -4.35
N TYR A 179 0.04 5.39 -4.38
CA TYR A 179 -1.06 4.42 -4.27
C TYR A 179 -0.89 3.65 -2.99
N CYS A 180 -1.88 3.64 -2.10
CA CYS A 180 -1.85 2.86 -0.87
C CYS A 180 -3.01 1.87 -0.83
N VAL A 181 -2.71 0.60 -0.62
CA VAL A 181 -3.69 -0.44 -0.28
C VAL A 181 -3.75 -0.58 1.23
N ASN A 182 -4.95 -0.87 1.77
CA ASN A 182 -5.14 -1.51 3.06
C ASN A 182 -5.55 -2.98 2.83
N TYR A 183 -4.74 -3.92 3.29
CA TYR A 183 -4.96 -5.35 3.07
C TYR A 183 -6.12 -5.93 3.88
N ALA A 184 -6.33 -5.43 5.11
CA ALA A 184 -7.42 -5.90 5.97
C ALA A 184 -8.81 -5.66 5.34
N HIS A 185 -8.94 -4.60 4.54
CA HIS A 185 -10.21 -4.20 3.92
C HIS A 185 -10.26 -4.39 2.40
N GLN A 186 -9.17 -4.85 1.77
CA GLN A 186 -9.07 -5.01 0.31
C GLN A 186 -9.54 -3.74 -0.43
N SER A 187 -9.10 -2.60 0.07
CA SER A 187 -9.38 -1.27 -0.46
C SER A 187 -8.07 -0.56 -0.77
N ALA A 188 -8.12 0.40 -1.68
CA ALA A 188 -6.96 1.23 -1.98
C ALA A 188 -7.37 2.63 -2.39
N ALA A 189 -6.43 3.56 -2.29
CA ALA A 189 -6.59 4.92 -2.78
C ALA A 189 -5.31 5.39 -3.49
N ARG A 190 -5.49 6.15 -4.57
CA ARG A 190 -4.42 6.95 -5.17
C ARG A 190 -4.53 8.40 -4.71
N PHE A 191 -3.41 8.95 -4.28
CA PHE A 191 -3.22 10.32 -3.86
C PHE A 191 -2.34 11.02 -4.89
N ALA A 192 -2.89 12.01 -5.59
CA ALA A 192 -2.17 12.72 -6.63
C ALA A 192 -2.65 14.17 -6.74
N PRO A 193 -1.82 15.10 -7.25
CA PRO A 193 -2.26 16.47 -7.54
C PRO A 193 -3.49 16.55 -8.45
N ALA A 194 -3.67 15.56 -9.33
CA ALA A 194 -4.83 15.46 -10.22
C ALA A 194 -6.14 15.04 -9.51
N GLY A 195 -6.08 14.60 -8.26
CA GLY A 195 -7.23 14.14 -7.50
C GLY A 195 -6.97 12.86 -6.71
N ILE A 196 -7.94 12.53 -5.84
CA ILE A 196 -7.97 11.31 -5.06
C ILE A 196 -8.84 10.27 -5.77
N GLN A 197 -8.35 9.05 -5.91
CA GLN A 197 -9.07 7.97 -6.60
C GLN A 197 -9.21 6.75 -5.68
N PRO A 198 -10.44 6.38 -5.25
CA PRO A 198 -10.69 5.15 -4.52
C PRO A 198 -10.69 3.92 -5.45
N PHE A 199 -10.39 2.76 -4.87
CA PHE A 199 -10.44 1.43 -5.47
C PHE A 199 -11.06 0.42 -4.49
N GLY A 200 -11.47 -0.74 -5.02
CA GLY A 200 -12.04 -1.82 -4.21
C GLY A 200 -13.47 -1.53 -3.76
N CYS A 201 -13.77 -1.82 -2.49
CA CYS A 201 -15.11 -1.66 -1.92
C CYS A 201 -15.52 -0.19 -1.70
N LEU A 202 -14.58 0.75 -1.65
CA LEU A 202 -14.86 2.18 -1.41
C LEU A 202 -15.83 2.75 -2.45
N LYS A 203 -17.06 3.08 -2.03
CA LYS A 203 -18.07 3.77 -2.83
C LYS A 203 -18.39 5.13 -2.22
N SER A 204 -18.76 6.08 -3.08
CA SER A 204 -19.16 7.41 -2.62
C SER A 204 -20.37 7.29 -1.69
N VAL A 205 -20.31 7.98 -0.56
CA VAL A 205 -21.40 8.13 0.41
C VAL A 205 -21.60 9.62 0.70
N PRO A 206 -22.73 10.03 1.28
CA PRO A 206 -22.88 11.41 1.75
C PRO A 206 -21.75 11.78 2.72
N PRO A 207 -21.02 12.89 2.49
CA PRO A 207 -19.96 13.29 3.40
C PRO A 207 -20.54 13.76 4.74
N PRO A 208 -19.88 13.45 5.86
CA PRO A 208 -20.16 14.10 7.14
C PRO A 208 -19.99 15.62 7.06
N ASP A 209 -20.53 16.33 8.06
CA ASP A 209 -20.32 17.78 8.18
C ASP A 209 -18.83 18.13 8.22
N GLY A 210 -18.44 19.18 7.49
CA GLY A 210 -17.06 19.63 7.39
C GLY A 210 -16.14 18.75 6.54
N VAL A 211 -16.66 17.71 5.87
CA VAL A 211 -15.93 16.85 4.92
C VAL A 211 -16.36 17.16 3.49
N GLY A 212 -15.41 17.19 2.55
CA GLY A 212 -15.70 17.54 1.15
C GLY A 212 -16.28 16.38 0.34
N ALA A 213 -15.68 15.20 0.48
CA ALA A 213 -16.15 13.95 -0.11
C ALA A 213 -15.83 12.78 0.81
N ALA A 214 -16.71 11.78 0.83
CA ALA A 214 -16.51 10.57 1.63
C ALA A 214 -16.79 9.32 0.80
N PHE A 215 -16.05 8.27 1.10
CA PHE A 215 -16.23 6.94 0.55
C PHE A 215 -16.20 5.93 1.69
N SER A 216 -17.01 4.89 1.56
CA SER A 216 -17.08 3.78 2.52
C SER A 216 -17.18 2.46 1.78
N CYS A 217 -16.58 1.44 2.37
CA CYS A 217 -17.06 0.08 2.27
C CYS A 217 -18.26 -0.10 3.25
#